data_AF-A0A940SS72-F1
#
_entry.id   AF-A0A940SS72-F1
#
_cell.length_a   1.000
_cell.length_b   1.000
_cell.length_c   1.000
_cell.angle_alpha   90.00
_cell.angle_beta   90.00
_cell.angle_gamma   90.00
#
_symmetry.space_group_name_H-M   'P 1'
#
loop_
_entity.id
_entity.type
_entity.pdbx_description
1 polymer ?
#
loop_
_entity_poly.entity_id
_entity_poly.type
_entity_poly.pdbx_seq_one_letter_code
_entity_poly.pdbx_strand_id
1 'polypeptide(L)' 'MKRQDSQELTMKKLTLTAWANILYRKGMIDSAKLGRMITLIEAMKDTKSGQSAAS' A
#
# COMPACT_ATOMS: atom_id res chain seq x y z
N MET A 1 21.78 2.98 3.70
CA MET A 1 20.68 2.00 3.71
C MET A 1 19.39 2.70 3.26
N LYS A 2 19.20 2.96 1.95
CA LYS A 2 18.08 3.79 1.45
C LYS A 2 17.34 3.27 0.21
N ARG A 3 17.91 2.31 -0.54
CA ARG A 3 17.34 1.85 -1.83
C ARG A 3 16.41 0.64 -1.69
N GLN A 4 16.70 -0.29 -0.78
CA GLN A 4 15.89 -1.50 -0.60
C GLN A 4 14.52 -1.20 -0.02
N ASP A 5 14.43 -0.37 1.02
CA ASP A 5 13.16 0.01 1.66
C ASP A 5 12.21 0.68 0.64
N SER A 6 12.76 1.55 -0.20
CA SER A 6 12.01 2.19 -1.29
C SER A 6 11.51 1.19 -2.34
N GLN A 7 12.27 0.12 -2.62
CA GLN A 7 11.85 -0.91 -3.56
C GLN A 7 10.76 -1.81 -2.94
N GLU A 8 10.89 -2.15 -1.67
CA GLU A 8 9.88 -2.92 -0.93
C GLU A 8 8.55 -2.15 -0.84
N LEU A 9 8.59 -0.86 -0.51
CA LEU A 9 7.41 0.00 -0.49
C LEU A 9 6.76 0.09 -1.88
N THR A 10 7.57 0.19 -2.94
CA THR A 10 7.08 0.20 -4.32
C THR A 10 6.34 -1.09 -4.65
N MET A 11 6.93 -2.25 -4.33
CA MET A 11 6.30 -3.55 -4.54
C MET A 11 4.99 -3.68 -3.76
N LYS A 12 4.97 -3.25 -2.49
CA LYS A 12 3.74 -3.23 -1.66
C LYS A 12 2.64 -2.40 -2.33
N LYS A 13 2.94 -1.19 -2.79
CA LYS A 13 1.97 -0.32 -3.48
C LYS A 13 1.42 -0.99 -4.74
N LEU A 14 2.27 -1.60 -5.55
CA LEU A 14 1.87 -2.31 -6.76
C LEU A 14 0.94 -3.49 -6.44
N THR A 15 1.32 -4.33 -5.47
CA THR A 15 0.51 -5.49 -5.05
C THR A 15 -0.86 -5.06 -4.52
N LEU A 16 -0.92 -4.04 -3.65
CA LEU A 16 -2.18 -3.55 -3.10
C LEU A 16 -3.08 -2.94 -4.18
N THR A 17 -2.48 -2.21 -5.13
CA THR A 17 -3.21 -1.64 -6.28
C THR A 17 -3.80 -2.74 -7.15
N ALA A 18 -3.04 -3.81 -7.42
CA ALA A 18 -3.52 -4.97 -8.17
C ALA A 18 -4.71 -5.64 -7.47
N TRP A 19 -4.63 -5.83 -6.14
CA TRP A 19 -5.73 -6.39 -5.36
C TRP A 19 -6.98 -5.51 -5.37
N ALA A 20 -6.84 -4.19 -5.19
CA ALA A 20 -7.98 -3.26 -5.25
C ALA A 20 -8.71 -3.35 -6.59
N ASN A 21 -7.96 -3.44 -7.69
CA ASN A 21 -8.53 -3.62 -9.03
C ASN A 21 -9.25 -4.98 -9.20
N ILE A 22 -8.71 -6.07 -8.66
CA ILE A 22 -9.35 -7.38 -8.69
C ILE A 22 -10.68 -7.34 -7.93
N LEU A 23 -10.70 -6.76 -6.74
CA LEU A 23 -11.90 -6.62 -5.92
C LEU A 23 -12.99 -5.83 -6.66
N TYR A 24 -12.61 -4.73 -7.32
CA TYR A 24 -13.53 -3.93 -8.12
C TYR A 24 -14.07 -4.71 -9.31
N ARG A 25 -13.21 -5.38 -10.08
CA ARG A 25 -13.63 -6.20 -11.25
C ARG A 25 -14.53 -7.38 -10.86
N LYS A 26 -14.38 -7.91 -9.65
CA LYS A 26 -15.26 -8.95 -9.09
C LYS A 26 -16.56 -8.40 -8.50
N GLY A 27 -16.77 -7.09 -8.51
CA GLY A 27 -17.95 -6.45 -7.92
C GLY A 27 -17.99 -6.48 -6.40
N MET A 28 -16.87 -6.79 -5.74
CA MET A 28 -16.78 -6.83 -4.27
C MET A 28 -16.70 -5.44 -3.64
N ILE A 29 -16.25 -4.46 -4.43
CA ILE A 29 -16.21 -3.04 -4.05
C ILE A 29 -16.70 -2.20 -5.23
N ASP A 30 -17.25 -1.02 -4.93
CA ASP A 30 -17.63 -0.03 -5.94
C ASP A 30 -16.46 0.87 -6.35
N SER A 31 -16.70 1.72 -7.35
CA SER A 31 -15.71 2.65 -7.88
C SER A 31 -15.28 3.71 -6.85
N ALA A 32 -16.17 4.15 -5.98
CA ALA A 32 -15.86 5.12 -4.93
C ALA A 32 -14.90 4.53 -3.88
N LYS A 33 -15.10 3.28 -3.49
CA LYS A 33 -14.24 2.55 -2.57
C LYS A 33 -12.91 2.20 -3.21
N LEU A 34 -12.89 1.82 -4.50
CA LEU A 34 -11.65 1.69 -5.26
C LEU A 34 -10.83 2.99 -5.22
N GLY A 35 -11.45 4.13 -5.56
CA GLY A 35 -10.77 5.43 -5.54
C GLY A 35 -10.12 5.75 -4.20
N ARG A 36 -10.87 5.57 -3.09
CA ARG A 36 -10.32 5.76 -1.73
C ARG A 36 -9.15 4.83 -1.43
N MET A 37 -9.22 3.57 -1.84
CA MET A 37 -8.12 2.62 -1.63
C MET A 37 -6.85 3.05 -2.38
N ILE A 38 -6.98 3.48 -3.64
CA ILE A 38 -5.83 3.97 -4.42
C ILE A 38 -5.19 5.18 -3.74
N THR A 39 -5.98 6.17 -3.31
CA THR A 39 -5.46 7.34 -2.58
C THR A 39 -4.71 6.95 -1.30
N LEU A 40 -5.22 5.99 -0.53
CA LEU A 40 -4.55 5.52 0.69
C LEU A 40 -3.23 4.78 0.37
N ILE A 41 -3.21 3.96 -0.68
CA ILE A 41 -2.01 3.25 -1.12
C ILE A 41 -0.92 4.22 -1.57
N GLU A 42 -1.29 5.24 -2.35
CA GLU A 42 -0.36 6.29 -2.80
C GLU A 42 0.23 7.06 -1.62
N ALA A 43 -0.58 7.33 -0.60
CA ALA A 43 -0.16 8.01 0.63
C ALA A 43 0.74 7.17 1.56
N MET A 44 0.88 5.86 1.33
CA MET A 44 1.77 5.01 2.15
C MET A 44 3.21 5.51 2.09
N LYS A 45 3.85 5.56 3.25
CA LYS A 45 5.27 5.88 3.45
C LYS A 45 5.95 4.72 4.15
N ASP A 46 7.28 4.65 4.07
CA ASP A 46 8.05 3.67 4.84
C ASP A 46 7.84 3.91 6.33
N THR A 47 7.04 3.04 6.95
CA THR A 47 6.92 3.00 8.40
C THR A 47 8.23 2.41 8.92
N LYS A 48 9.09 3.24 9.51
CA LYS A 48 10.26 2.78 10.26
C LYS A 48 9.82 1.66 11.21
N SER A 49 10.31 0.44 10.99
CA SER A 49 10.47 -0.57 12.03
C SER A 49 11.53 -0.08 13.01
N GLY A 50 11.13 0.89 13.84
CA GLY A 50 11.87 1.45 14.95
C GLY A 50 11.09 1.25 16.24
N GLN A 51 10.55 0.05 16.47
CA GLN A 51 10.41 -0.44 17.84
C GLN A 51 11.75 -1.07 18.24
N SER A 52 12.70 -0.20 18.55
CA SER A 52 13.73 -0.44 19.55
C SER A 52 13.85 0.88 20.29
N ALA A 53 12.91 1.09 21.21
CA ALA A 53 12.94 2.17 22.18
C ALA A 53 12.61 1.56 23.54
N ALA A 54 13.63 1.59 24.41
CA ALA A 54 13.67 1.21 25.83
C ALA A 54 13.50 -0.29 26.12
N SER A 55 14.53 -1.03 26.56
CA SER A 55 15.32 -0.86 27.82
C SER A 55 14.44 -0.92 29.06
#